data_AF-Q6DDD8-F1
#
_entry.id   AF-Q6DDD8-F1
#
_cell.length_a   1.000
_cell.length_b   1.000
_cell.length_c   1.000
_cell.angle_alpha   90.00
_cell.angle_beta   90.00
_cell.angle_gamma   90.00
#
_symmetry.space_group_name_H-M   'P 1'
#
loop_
_entity.id
_entity.type
_entity.pdbx_description
1 polymer ?
#
loop_
_entity_poly.entity_id
_entity_poly.type
_entity_poly.pdbx_seq_one_letter_code
_entity_poly.pdbx_strand_id
1 'polypeptide(L)'
;MRLFRRNYGPLKLAMVGVVFVIFVFMMHKDVGNGAKDDPWIKNIVVKKDQMLDMMMGAVNNLRDSMPKLQIMPPGQDVAPVEVIKSCLPGYYTPAELKPFMERPPQDQNSPGADGKGFKKDSWTKEETKKKKK
;
A
#
# COMPACT_ATOMS: atom_id res chain seq x y z
N MET A 1 -37.97 -65.21 -33.89
CA MET A 1 -37.95 -64.01 -34.75
C MET A 1 -37.70 -62.77 -33.89
N ARG A 2 -36.84 -61.86 -34.37
CA ARG A 2 -36.36 -60.62 -33.75
C ARG A 2 -37.51 -59.76 -33.22
N LEU A 3 -37.50 -59.28 -31.96
CA LEU A 3 -38.39 -58.17 -31.50
C LEU A 3 -38.11 -57.58 -30.09
N PHE A 4 -36.85 -57.39 -29.64
CA PHE A 4 -36.58 -56.58 -28.43
C PHE A 4 -35.35 -55.67 -28.55
N ARG A 5 -35.23 -54.99 -29.70
CA ARG A 5 -34.25 -53.92 -29.93
C ARG A 5 -34.97 -52.56 -29.98
N ARG A 6 -35.51 -52.07 -28.86
CA ARG A 6 -36.21 -50.78 -28.71
C ARG A 6 -36.54 -50.61 -27.21
N ASN A 7 -36.30 -49.54 -26.46
CA ASN A 7 -36.50 -48.13 -26.80
C ASN A 7 -35.93 -47.20 -25.67
N TYR A 8 -34.62 -47.18 -25.42
CA TYR A 8 -34.03 -46.26 -24.41
C TYR A 8 -33.87 -44.81 -24.89
N GLY A 9 -34.12 -44.53 -26.18
CA GLY A 9 -34.06 -43.19 -26.78
C GLY A 9 -35.02 -42.18 -26.14
N PRO A 10 -36.34 -42.43 -26.12
CA PRO A 10 -37.30 -41.48 -25.55
C PRO A 10 -37.10 -41.24 -24.04
N LEU A 11 -36.72 -42.27 -23.28
CA LEU A 11 -36.44 -42.15 -21.85
C LEU A 11 -35.21 -41.27 -21.58
N LYS A 12 -34.14 -41.43 -22.37
CA LYS A 12 -32.94 -40.59 -22.28
C LYS A 12 -33.23 -39.15 -22.68
N LEU A 13 -34.03 -38.93 -23.73
CA LEU A 13 -34.45 -37.60 -24.16
C LEU A 13 -35.31 -36.89 -23.10
N ALA A 14 -36.23 -37.61 -22.44
CA ALA A 14 -37.01 -37.06 -21.34
C ALA A 14 -36.12 -36.63 -20.16
N MET A 15 -35.13 -37.47 -19.78
CA MET A 15 -34.17 -37.11 -18.72
C MET A 15 -33.36 -35.85 -19.06
N VAL A 16 -32.85 -35.74 -20.29
CA VAL A 16 -32.13 -34.54 -20.74
C VAL A 16 -33.05 -33.31 -20.73
N GLY A 17 -34.30 -33.46 -21.18
CA GLY A 17 -35.29 -32.38 -21.14
C GLY A 17 -35.60 -31.88 -19.72
N VAL A 18 -35.75 -32.80 -18.76
CA VAL A 18 -35.99 -32.45 -17.35
C VAL A 18 -34.80 -31.70 -16.77
N VAL A 19 -33.57 -32.18 -16.99
CA VAL A 19 -32.35 -31.51 -16.52
C VAL A 19 -32.24 -30.10 -17.14
N PHE A 20 -32.56 -29.97 -18.43
CA PHE A 20 -32.55 -28.68 -19.11
C PHE A 20 -33.58 -27.70 -18.53
N VAL A 21 -34.81 -28.15 -18.26
CA VAL A 21 -35.84 -27.30 -17.63
C VAL A 21 -35.43 -26.87 -16.21
N ILE A 22 -34.82 -27.76 -15.42
CA ILE A 22 -34.30 -27.42 -14.08
C ILE A 22 -33.19 -26.36 -14.19
N PHE A 23 -32.28 -26.51 -15.15
CA PHE A 23 -31.20 -25.55 -15.37
C PHE A 23 -31.72 -24.16 -15.78
N VAL A 24 -32.68 -24.10 -16.71
CA VAL A 24 -33.34 -22.85 -17.11
C VAL A 24 -34.08 -22.24 -15.93
N PHE A 25 -34.76 -23.06 -15.11
CA PHE A 25 -35.44 -22.58 -13.92
C PHE A 25 -34.46 -22.00 -12.89
N MET A 26 -33.30 -22.63 -12.65
CA MET A 26 -32.26 -22.07 -11.78
C MET A 26 -31.73 -20.73 -12.31
N MET A 27 -31.41 -20.64 -13.60
CA MET A 27 -30.94 -19.39 -14.21
C MET A 27 -31.98 -18.26 -14.06
N HIS A 28 -33.26 -18.54 -14.33
CA HIS A 28 -34.31 -17.54 -14.14
C HIS A 28 -34.56 -17.20 -12.66
N LYS A 29 -34.40 -18.17 -11.75
CA LYS A 29 -34.56 -17.94 -10.30
C LYS A 29 -33.42 -17.11 -9.72
N ASP A 30 -32.20 -17.28 -10.23
CA ASP A 30 -31.03 -16.51 -9.80
C ASP A 30 -31.00 -15.11 -10.41
N VAL A 31 -31.41 -14.94 -11.68
CA VAL A 31 -31.59 -13.62 -12.31
C VAL A 31 -32.76 -12.87 -11.68
N GLY A 32 -33.87 -13.54 -11.34
CA GLY A 32 -35.04 -12.92 -10.71
C GLY A 32 -34.86 -12.58 -9.22
N ASN A 33 -33.93 -13.23 -8.52
CA ASN A 33 -33.63 -12.96 -7.11
C ASN A 33 -32.34 -12.11 -6.91
N GLY A 34 -31.58 -11.85 -7.98
CA GLY A 34 -30.35 -11.05 -7.97
C GLY A 34 -30.55 -9.53 -7.99
N ALA A 35 -31.79 -9.05 -8.08
CA ALA A 35 -32.12 -7.62 -8.03
C ALA A 35 -32.80 -7.21 -6.71
N LYS A 36 -32.49 -7.90 -5.60
CA LYS A 36 -32.67 -7.29 -4.29
C LYS A 36 -31.56 -6.29 -4.14
N ASP A 37 -31.85 -5.07 -4.58
CA ASP A 37 -31.06 -3.85 -4.39
C ASP A 37 -30.74 -3.68 -2.90
N ASP A 38 -29.68 -4.36 -2.47
CA ASP A 38 -29.24 -4.35 -1.09
C ASP A 38 -28.71 -2.94 -0.80
N PRO A 39 -29.38 -2.14 0.08
CA PRO A 39 -29.10 -0.71 0.23
C PRO A 39 -27.64 -0.40 0.60
N TRP A 40 -26.95 -1.37 1.20
CA TRP A 40 -25.54 -1.24 1.55
C TRP A 40 -24.59 -1.28 0.33
N ILE A 41 -24.90 -2.05 -0.72
CA ILE A 41 -24.10 -2.11 -1.95
C ILE A 41 -24.14 -0.76 -2.68
N LYS A 42 -25.33 -0.16 -2.82
CA LYS A 42 -25.50 1.16 -3.43
C LYS A 42 -24.69 2.24 -2.70
N ASN A 43 -24.70 2.22 -1.37
CA ASN A 43 -23.92 3.15 -0.55
C ASN A 43 -22.40 2.97 -0.71
N ILE A 44 -21.91 1.74 -0.93
CA ILE A 44 -20.48 1.48 -1.15
C ILE A 44 -20.02 2.01 -2.51
N VAL A 45 -20.83 1.83 -3.56
CA VAL A 45 -20.49 2.32 -4.91
C VAL A 45 -20.46 3.85 -4.93
N VAL A 46 -21.48 4.51 -4.38
CA VAL A 46 -21.54 5.98 -4.32
C VAL A 46 -20.36 6.57 -3.52
N LYS A 47 -20.00 5.97 -2.38
CA LYS A 47 -18.84 6.44 -1.59
C LYS A 47 -17.51 6.24 -2.31
N LYS A 48 -17.37 5.15 -3.08
CA LYS A 48 -16.16 4.91 -3.90
C LYS A 48 -16.03 5.94 -5.00
N ASP A 49 -17.10 6.25 -5.72
CA ASP A 49 -17.08 7.25 -6.79
C ASP A 49 -16.75 8.65 -6.24
N GLN A 50 -17.31 9.01 -5.08
CA GLN A 50 -16.98 10.28 -4.41
C GLN A 50 -15.51 10.37 -3.98
N MET A 51 -14.94 9.28 -3.46
CA MET A 51 -13.51 9.25 -3.09
C MET A 51 -12.61 9.33 -4.31
N LEU A 52 -12.97 8.65 -5.41
CA LEU A 52 -12.22 8.68 -6.66
C LEU A 52 -12.22 10.08 -7.29
N ASP A 53 -13.37 10.76 -7.29
CA ASP A 53 -13.50 12.14 -7.77
C ASP A 53 -12.64 13.11 -6.93
N MET A 54 -12.69 12.98 -5.60
CA MET A 54 -11.87 13.78 -4.69
C MET A 54 -10.36 13.52 -4.88
N MET A 55 -9.96 12.27 -5.09
CA MET A 55 -8.56 11.90 -5.33
C MET A 55 -8.07 12.44 -6.68
N MET A 56 -8.88 12.34 -7.75
CA MET A 56 -8.56 12.92 -9.05
C MET A 56 -8.43 14.46 -8.98
N GLY A 57 -9.30 15.14 -8.24
CA GLY A 57 -9.22 16.58 -8.00
C GLY A 57 -7.95 17.00 -7.25
N ALA A 58 -7.52 16.22 -6.25
CA ALA A 58 -6.28 16.46 -5.51
C ALA A 58 -5.02 16.22 -6.36
N VAL A 59 -5.01 15.17 -7.18
CA VAL A 59 -3.88 14.84 -8.08
C VAL A 59 -3.70 15.92 -9.16
N ASN A 60 -4.78 16.50 -9.69
CA ASN A 60 -4.68 17.61 -10.64
C ASN A 60 -4.01 18.85 -10.01
N ASN A 61 -4.32 19.19 -8.75
CA ASN A 61 -3.66 20.30 -8.03
C ASN A 61 -2.19 20.02 -7.72
N LEU A 62 -1.84 18.77 -7.44
CA LEU A 62 -0.45 18.35 -7.22
C LEU A 62 0.37 18.42 -8.52
N ARG A 63 -0.21 18.06 -9.67
CA ARG A 63 0.49 18.13 -10.98
C ARG A 63 0.98 19.54 -11.31
N ASP A 64 0.16 20.55 -11.03
CA ASP A 64 0.50 21.96 -11.29
C ASP A 64 1.50 22.53 -10.25
N SER A 65 1.60 21.89 -9.08
CA SER A 65 2.49 22.29 -7.99
C SER A 65 3.82 21.51 -7.95
N MET A 66 3.85 20.30 -8.50
CA MET A 66 5.04 19.43 -8.58
C MET A 66 6.29 20.10 -9.16
N PRO A 67 6.21 20.85 -10.29
CA PRO A 67 7.40 21.47 -10.87
C PRO A 67 7.96 22.62 -10.03
N LYS A 68 7.19 23.16 -9.07
CA LYS A 68 7.63 24.23 -8.14
C LYS A 68 8.18 23.69 -6.82
N LEU A 69 7.84 22.46 -6.46
CA LEU A 69 8.28 21.81 -5.23
C LEU A 69 9.62 21.07 -5.40
N GLN A 70 10.03 20.81 -6.64
CA GLN A 70 11.33 20.26 -6.92
C GLN A 70 12.37 21.40 -6.91
N ILE A 71 13.26 21.38 -5.93
CA ILE A 71 14.52 22.12 -6.01
C ILE A 71 15.27 21.52 -7.20
N MET A 72 15.17 22.16 -8.36
CA MET A 72 15.91 21.75 -9.53
C MET A 72 17.40 21.83 -9.15
N PRO A 73 18.19 20.77 -9.36
CA PRO A 73 19.62 20.86 -9.10
C PRO A 73 20.17 22.09 -9.84
N PRO A 74 21.03 22.89 -9.19
CA PRO A 74 21.62 24.06 -9.84
C PRO A 74 22.19 23.59 -11.17
N GLY A 75 21.82 24.28 -12.25
CA GLY A 75 22.41 24.03 -13.56
C GLY A 75 23.92 24.05 -13.40
N GLN A 76 24.62 23.13 -14.06
CA GLN A 76 26.09 23.13 -14.04
C GLN A 76 26.55 24.42 -14.71
N ASP A 77 26.72 25.47 -13.92
CA ASP A 77 27.54 26.60 -14.28
C ASP A 77 28.93 26.01 -14.47
N VAL A 78 29.35 25.90 -15.73
CA VAL A 78 30.72 25.54 -16.10
C VAL A 78 31.60 26.74 -15.74
N ALA A 79 31.75 27.00 -14.46
CA ALA A 79 32.87 27.77 -13.96
C ALA A 79 34.13 27.06 -14.46
N PRO A 80 35.19 27.78 -14.87
CA PRO A 80 36.46 27.15 -15.14
C PRO A 80 36.83 26.43 -13.85
N VAL A 81 36.75 25.10 -13.87
CA VAL A 81 37.32 24.28 -12.82
C VAL A 81 38.80 24.59 -12.92
N GLU A 82 39.29 25.51 -12.08
CA GLU A 82 40.70 25.51 -11.72
C GLU A 82 40.97 24.05 -11.42
N VAL A 83 41.83 23.41 -12.20
CA VAL A 83 42.14 22.00 -12.06
C VAL A 83 42.91 21.90 -10.76
N ILE A 84 42.17 21.91 -9.65
CA ILE A 84 42.68 21.60 -8.35
C ILE A 84 43.18 20.18 -8.55
N LYS A 85 44.50 20.02 -8.42
CA LYS A 85 45.20 18.73 -8.50
C LYS A 85 44.84 17.84 -7.30
N SER A 86 43.60 17.88 -6.83
CA SER A 86 43.11 17.30 -5.58
C SER A 86 42.30 16.02 -5.76
N CYS A 87 42.08 15.57 -6.99
CA CYS A 87 41.47 14.25 -7.22
C CYS A 87 42.52 13.17 -6.98
N LEU A 88 42.71 12.80 -5.72
CA LEU A 88 43.55 11.67 -5.34
C LEU A 88 42.89 10.36 -5.83
N PRO A 89 43.65 9.46 -6.48
CA PRO A 89 43.13 8.16 -6.86
C PRO A 89 42.98 7.25 -5.62
N GLY A 90 42.00 6.35 -5.64
CA GLY A 90 41.80 5.34 -4.59
C GLY A 90 40.58 5.59 -3.71
N TYR A 91 40.56 4.94 -2.54
CA TYR A 91 39.49 5.03 -1.56
C TYR A 91 40.05 5.49 -0.22
N TYR A 92 39.25 6.25 0.52
CA TYR A 92 39.61 6.64 1.87
C TYR A 92 39.75 5.42 2.78
N THR A 93 40.82 5.42 3.57
CA THR A 93 41.07 4.44 4.61
C THR A 93 40.30 4.79 5.89
N PRO A 94 40.01 3.82 6.77
CA PRO A 94 39.37 4.11 8.05
C PRO A 94 40.14 5.10 8.94
N ALA A 95 41.46 5.17 8.79
CA ALA A 95 42.31 6.12 9.50
C ALA A 95 42.13 7.56 8.99
N GLU A 96 41.94 7.75 7.69
CA GLU A 96 41.63 9.05 7.08
C GLU A 96 40.21 9.53 7.40
N LEU A 97 39.27 8.59 7.56
CA LEU A 97 37.89 8.87 7.94
C LEU A 97 37.65 8.86 9.46
N LYS A 98 38.72 8.95 10.26
CA LYS A 98 38.57 8.99 11.71
C LYS A 98 37.77 10.25 12.10
N PRO A 99 36.77 10.14 12.99
CA PRO A 99 36.05 11.31 13.45
C PRO A 99 37.00 12.28 14.15
N PHE A 100 36.67 13.57 14.11
CA PHE A 100 37.43 14.62 14.79
C PHE A 100 37.57 14.35 16.30
N MET A 101 36.57 13.71 16.91
CA MET A 101 36.55 13.38 18.32
C MET A 101 36.07 11.94 18.53
N GLU A 102 36.79 11.18 19.35
CA GLU A 102 36.38 9.84 19.74
C GLU A 102 35.28 9.92 20.80
N ARG A 103 34.24 9.09 20.62
CA ARG A 103 33.15 9.01 21.58
C ARG A 103 33.66 8.29 22.84
N PRO A 104 33.45 8.83 24.05
CA PRO A 104 33.78 8.12 25.27
C PRO A 104 32.88 6.89 25.44
N PRO A 105 33.36 5.82 26.10
CA PRO A 105 32.54 4.67 26.44
C PRO A 105 31.25 5.10 27.16
N GLN A 106 30.11 4.62 26.69
CA GLN A 106 28.80 4.91 27.27
C GLN A 106 28.31 3.73 28.09
N ASP A 107 27.55 4.00 29.15
CA ASP A 107 26.86 2.96 29.90
C ASP A 107 25.64 2.46 29.11
N GLN A 108 25.59 1.15 28.86
CA GLN A 108 24.53 0.49 28.12
C GLN A 108 23.18 0.48 28.86
N ASN A 109 23.20 0.61 30.20
CA ASN A 109 21.98 0.63 31.02
C ASN A 109 21.46 2.06 31.26
N SER A 110 22.14 3.07 30.72
CA SER A 110 21.71 4.46 30.89
C SER A 110 20.40 4.75 30.12
N PRO A 111 19.59 5.69 30.62
CA PRO A 111 18.37 6.15 29.94
C PRO A 111 18.60 6.55 28.48
N GLY A 112 18.05 5.77 27.54
CA GLY A 112 18.17 6.06 26.11
C GLY A 112 19.48 5.62 25.45
N ALA A 113 20.30 4.82 26.15
CA ALA A 113 21.48 4.18 25.57
C ALA A 113 21.15 3.44 24.27
N ASP A 114 22.09 3.44 23.32
CA ASP A 114 21.96 2.81 22.00
C ASP A 114 20.70 3.23 21.21
N GLY A 115 20.13 4.40 21.51
CA GLY A 115 18.90 4.89 20.87
C GLY A 115 17.63 4.17 21.32
N LYS A 116 17.67 3.44 22.44
CA LYS A 116 16.48 2.78 23.01
C LYS A 116 15.49 3.79 23.55
N GLY A 117 14.20 3.42 23.58
CA GLY A 117 13.16 4.30 24.12
C GLY A 117 13.32 4.51 25.63
N PHE A 118 13.39 5.77 26.07
CA PHE A 118 13.35 6.11 27.49
C PHE A 118 11.91 6.07 28.00
N LYS A 119 11.51 4.93 28.57
CA LYS A 119 10.23 4.77 29.28
C LYS A 119 10.47 4.88 30.77
N LYS A 120 9.75 5.79 31.41
CA LYS A 120 9.76 5.95 32.87
C LYS A 120 8.37 5.67 33.40
N ASP A 121 8.23 4.55 34.11
CA ASP A 121 6.94 4.03 34.57
C ASP A 121 6.43 4.76 35.82
N SER A 122 7.33 5.17 36.71
CA SER A 122 7.01 5.90 37.93
C SER A 122 7.62 7.31 37.92
N TRP A 123 6.80 8.29 38.27
CA TRP A 123 7.18 9.71 38.35
C TRP A 123 6.93 10.22 39.75
N THR A 124 7.87 10.98 40.32
CA THR A 124 7.58 11.77 41.52
C THR A 124 6.72 12.98 41.18
N LYS A 125 6.06 13.56 42.19
CA LYS A 125 5.17 14.73 42.03
C LYS A 125 5.90 15.92 41.39
N GLU A 126 7.14 16.14 41.81
CA GLU A 126 8.00 17.22 41.28
C GLU A 126 8.40 16.99 39.82
N GLU A 127 8.79 15.77 39.46
CA GLU A 127 9.13 15.41 38.08
C GLU A 127 7.91 15.47 37.16
N THR A 128 6.73 15.10 37.65
CA THR A 128 5.46 15.22 36.91
C THR A 128 5.14 16.68 36.63
N LYS A 129 5.35 17.57 37.62
CA LYS A 129 5.22 19.02 37.43
C LYS A 129 6.22 19.54 36.40
N LYS A 130 7.46 19.05 36.40
CA LYS A 130 8.48 19.40 35.40
C LYS A 130 8.11 18.91 33.99
N LYS A 131 7.51 17.73 33.87
CA LYS A 131 7.06 17.16 32.58
C LYS A 131 5.86 17.91 31.98
N LYS A 132 4.97 18.42 32.83
CA LYS A 132 3.73 19.13 32.42
C LYS A 132 3.94 20.63 32.15
N LYS A 133 5.10 21.18 32.50
CA LYS A 133 5.47 22.57 32.22
C LYS A 133 6.08 22.66 30.84
#